data_AF-A0A1M4S924-F1
#
_entry.id   AF-A0A1M4S924-F1
#
_cell.length_a   1.000
_cell.length_b   1.000
_cell.length_c   1.000
_cell.angle_alpha   90.00
_cell.angle_beta   90.00
_cell.angle_gamma   90.00
#
_symmetry.space_group_name_H-M   'P 1'
#
loop_
_entity.id
_entity.type
_entity.pdbx_description
1 polymer ?
#
loop_
_entity_poly.entity_id
_entity_poly.type
_entity_poly.pdbx_seq_one_letter_code
_entity_poly.pdbx_strand_id
1 'polypeptide(L)'
;MLKDTGNKKNEGFTIVEVIVSIAIISILLIAGMYILSGSLTTIANKGEDTRLLYEAQEAMEKLVSGTIVDVSSYPNLYLLKDSSATLPMEGPGGVVVNIPGTLYIIYENGTSNEILKSFVPVSTS
;
A
#
# COMPACT_ATOMS: atom_id res chain seq x y z
N MET A 1 -36.40 57.07 -35.35
CA MET A 1 -35.66 55.92 -34.78
C MET A 1 -34.78 56.44 -33.65
N LEU A 2 -35.23 56.27 -32.40
CA LEU A 2 -34.43 56.58 -31.21
C LEU A 2 -33.47 55.41 -31.00
N LYS A 3 -32.16 55.67 -31.12
CA LYS A 3 -31.12 54.68 -30.94
C LYS A 3 -30.79 54.64 -29.44
N ASP A 4 -31.43 53.71 -28.73
CA ASP A 4 -31.11 53.43 -27.33
C ASP A 4 -29.67 52.94 -27.27
N THR A 5 -28.78 53.81 -26.77
CA THR A 5 -27.35 53.55 -26.68
C THR A 5 -27.15 52.91 -25.33
N GLY A 6 -27.19 51.57 -25.31
CA GLY A 6 -26.93 50.78 -24.12
C GLY A 6 -25.62 51.19 -23.47
N ASN A 7 -25.73 51.86 -22.33
CA ASN A 7 -24.62 52.09 -21.40
C ASN A 7 -24.11 50.73 -20.94
N LYS A 8 -23.14 50.17 -21.66
CA LYS A 8 -22.29 49.11 -21.12
C LYS A 8 -21.47 49.77 -20.01
N LYS A 9 -21.91 49.60 -18.76
CA LYS A 9 -21.11 49.93 -17.60
C LYS A 9 -19.84 49.09 -17.70
N ASN A 10 -18.72 49.72 -18.03
CA ASN A 10 -17.41 49.13 -17.89
C ASN A 10 -17.11 49.09 -16.38
N GLU A 11 -17.59 48.05 -15.71
CA GLU A 11 -17.30 47.81 -14.30
C GLU A 11 -15.84 47.32 -14.20
N GLY A 12 -14.94 48.27 -13.90
CA GLY A 12 -13.54 47.98 -13.60
C GLY A 12 -13.40 47.42 -12.18
N PHE A 13 -12.41 46.57 -11.98
CA PHE A 13 -12.12 45.97 -10.67
C PHE A 13 -11.57 47.03 -9.72
N THR A 14 -12.12 47.11 -8.50
CA THR A 14 -11.58 48.02 -7.49
C THR A 14 -10.30 47.45 -6.87
N ILE A 15 -9.38 48.31 -6.43
CA ILE A 15 -8.16 47.87 -5.72
C ILE A 15 -8.52 47.03 -4.48
N VAL A 16 -9.61 47.40 -3.81
CA VAL A 16 -10.11 46.68 -2.63
C VAL A 16 -10.55 45.26 -2.99
N GLU A 17 -11.29 45.07 -4.09
CA GLU A 17 -11.66 43.72 -4.55
C GLU A 17 -10.43 42.88 -4.92
N VAL A 18 -9.37 43.48 -5.51
CA VAL A 18 -8.14 42.74 -5.82
C VAL A 18 -7.50 42.21 -4.53
N ILE A 19 -7.37 43.07 -3.52
CA ILE A 19 -6.75 42.71 -2.23
C ILE A 19 -7.56 41.61 -1.55
N VAL A 20 -8.89 41.75 -1.51
CA VAL A 20 -9.79 40.75 -0.92
C VAL A 20 -9.70 39.42 -1.69
N SER A 21 -9.65 39.46 -3.02
CA SER A 21 -9.50 38.27 -3.85
C SER A 21 -8.18 37.54 -3.60
N ILE A 22 -7.06 38.27 -3.49
CA ILE A 22 -5.74 37.70 -3.16
C ILE A 22 -5.77 37.07 -1.75
N ALA A 23 -6.40 37.73 -0.78
CA ALA A 23 -6.54 37.19 0.56
C ALA A 23 -7.33 35.87 0.58
N ILE A 24 -8.46 35.81 -0.13
CA ILE A 24 -9.28 34.60 -0.25
C ILE A 24 -8.48 33.49 -0.95
N ILE A 25 -7.84 33.78 -2.08
CA ILE A 25 -7.02 32.81 -2.83
C ILE A 25 -5.90 32.26 -1.94
N SER A 26 -5.23 33.11 -1.16
CA SER A 26 -4.15 32.69 -0.27
C SER A 26 -4.63 31.69 0.78
N ILE A 27 -5.81 31.94 1.38
CA ILE A 27 -6.42 31.00 2.34
C ILE A 27 -6.76 29.68 1.67
N LEU A 28 -7.33 29.71 0.47
CA LEU A 28 -7.68 28.51 -0.30
C LEU A 28 -6.45 27.70 -0.69
N LEU A 29 -5.35 28.36 -1.08
CA LEU A 29 -4.09 27.70 -1.43
C LEU A 29 -3.47 26.98 -0.23
N ILE A 30 -3.47 27.61 0.95
CA ILE A 30 -2.98 26.98 2.18
C ILE A 30 -3.80 25.73 2.50
N ALA A 31 -5.13 25.83 2.47
CA ALA A 31 -6.01 24.69 2.73
C ALA A 31 -5.80 23.57 1.69
N GLY A 32 -5.70 23.91 0.40
CA GLY A 32 -5.46 22.96 -0.68
C GLY A 32 -4.11 22.24 -0.55
N MET A 33 -3.06 22.95 -0.12
CA MET A 33 -1.73 22.38 0.06
C MET A 33 -1.71 21.25 1.09
N TYR A 34 -2.42 21.39 2.21
CA TYR A 34 -2.50 20.34 3.23
C TYR A 34 -3.18 19.06 2.68
N ILE A 35 -4.26 19.22 1.92
CA ILE A 35 -5.00 18.09 1.32
C ILE A 35 -4.12 17.36 0.29
N LEU A 36 -3.45 18.12 -0.59
CA LEU A 36 -2.55 17.53 -1.59
C LEU A 36 -1.38 16.79 -0.93
N SER A 37 -0.76 17.40 0.07
CA SER A 37 0.41 16.81 0.75
C SER A 37 0.04 15.50 1.47
N GLY A 38 -1.10 15.45 2.15
CA GLY A 38 -1.59 14.22 2.79
C GLY A 38 -1.92 13.13 1.78
N SER A 39 -2.52 13.50 0.65
CA SER A 39 -2.86 12.55 -0.43
C SER A 39 -1.61 11.96 -1.07
N LEU A 40 -0.62 12.80 -1.41
CA LEU A 40 0.65 12.36 -2.01
C LEU A 40 1.43 11.44 -1.07
N THR A 41 1.51 11.78 0.22
CA THR A 41 2.18 10.95 1.22
C THR A 41 1.51 9.59 1.34
N THR A 42 0.17 9.57 1.38
CA THR A 42 -0.59 8.31 1.45
C THR A 42 -0.35 7.45 0.22
N ILE A 43 -0.37 8.05 -0.98
CA ILE A 43 -0.12 7.34 -2.24
C ILE A 43 1.31 6.77 -2.27
N ALA A 44 2.31 7.55 -1.85
CA ALA A 44 3.68 7.10 -1.81
C ALA A 44 3.85 5.88 -0.89
N ASN A 45 3.32 5.96 0.34
CA ASN A 45 3.39 4.86 1.31
C ASN A 45 2.62 3.62 0.80
N LYS A 46 1.43 3.81 0.21
CA LYS A 46 0.65 2.70 -0.35
C LYS A 46 1.33 2.03 -1.54
N GLY A 47 2.07 2.80 -2.34
CA GLY A 47 2.91 2.28 -3.42
C GLY A 47 4.02 1.38 -2.90
N GLU A 48 4.67 1.79 -1.81
CA GLU A 48 5.71 1.00 -1.16
C GLU A 48 5.16 -0.30 -0.53
N ASP A 49 4.06 -0.22 0.23
CA ASP A 49 3.35 -1.40 0.77
C ASP A 49 3.03 -2.43 -0.34
N THR A 50 2.51 -1.93 -1.46
CA THR A 50 2.12 -2.76 -2.61
C THR A 50 3.35 -3.42 -3.24
N ARG A 51 4.44 -2.68 -3.41
CA ARG A 51 5.69 -3.22 -3.94
C ARG A 51 6.26 -4.31 -3.05
N LEU A 52 6.31 -4.09 -1.74
CA LEU A 52 6.79 -5.08 -0.76
C LEU A 52 5.96 -6.36 -0.80
N LEU A 53 4.63 -6.24 -0.93
CA LEU A 53 3.76 -7.40 -1.06
C LEU A 53 4.05 -8.21 -2.32
N TYR A 54 4.26 -7.56 -3.47
CA TYR A 54 4.60 -8.26 -4.71
C TYR A 54 5.97 -8.95 -4.62
N GLU A 55 6.98 -8.28 -4.04
CA GLU A 55 8.29 -8.89 -3.79
C GLU A 55 8.16 -10.12 -2.88
N ALA A 56 7.37 -10.03 -1.81
CA ALA A 56 7.12 -11.15 -0.91
C ALA A 56 6.39 -12.32 -1.60
N GLN A 57 5.43 -12.04 -2.47
CA GLN A 57 4.72 -13.06 -3.25
C GLN A 57 5.66 -13.80 -4.20
N GLU A 58 6.47 -13.06 -4.97
CA GLU A 58 7.42 -13.65 -5.91
C GLU A 58 8.48 -14.49 -5.17
N ALA A 59 8.99 -13.96 -4.05
CA ALA A 59 9.94 -14.67 -3.19
C ALA A 59 9.32 -15.97 -2.64
N MET A 60 8.08 -15.92 -2.16
CA MET A 60 7.36 -17.08 -1.66
C MET A 60 7.13 -18.15 -2.73
N GLU A 61 6.73 -17.76 -3.93
CA GLU A 61 6.56 -18.69 -5.05
C GLU A 61 7.87 -19.42 -5.37
N LYS A 62 8.99 -18.69 -5.40
CA LYS A 62 10.32 -19.26 -5.62
C LYS A 62 10.78 -20.13 -4.45
N LEU A 63 10.43 -19.81 -3.20
CA LEU A 63 10.75 -20.61 -2.02
C LEU A 63 9.97 -21.93 -2.02
N VAL A 64 8.66 -21.85 -2.25
CA VAL A 64 7.76 -23.01 -2.24
C VAL A 64 8.06 -23.96 -3.41
N SER A 65 8.44 -23.42 -4.58
CA SER A 65 8.89 -24.23 -5.71
C SER A 65 10.30 -24.83 -5.54
N GLY A 66 11.05 -24.42 -4.51
CA GLY A 66 12.44 -24.83 -4.30
C GLY A 66 13.44 -24.16 -5.26
N THR A 67 13.02 -23.15 -6.02
CA THR A 67 13.89 -22.37 -6.92
C THR A 67 14.93 -21.58 -6.14
N ILE A 68 14.54 -21.06 -4.97
CA ILE A 68 15.45 -20.38 -4.03
C ILE A 68 15.28 -21.00 -2.63
N VAL A 69 16.31 -20.86 -1.80
CA VAL A 69 16.32 -21.38 -0.42
C VAL A 69 16.11 -20.25 0.61
N ASP A 70 16.29 -19.00 0.17
CA ASP A 70 16.25 -17.79 1.00
C ASP A 70 15.83 -16.56 0.17
N VAL A 71 15.50 -15.45 0.84
CA VAL A 71 15.05 -14.18 0.29
C VAL A 71 16.15 -13.12 0.16
N SER A 72 17.43 -13.49 0.27
CA SER A 72 18.57 -12.54 0.17
C SER A 72 18.61 -11.68 -1.10
N SER A 73 17.97 -12.10 -2.20
CA SER A 73 17.78 -11.28 -3.41
C SER A 73 16.80 -10.11 -3.23
N TYR A 74 16.06 -10.10 -2.13
CA TYR A 74 15.03 -9.12 -1.80
C TYR A 74 15.45 -8.36 -0.52
N PRO A 75 16.11 -7.18 -0.65
CA PRO A 75 16.77 -6.52 0.47
C PRO A 75 15.82 -6.04 1.58
N ASN A 76 14.54 -5.88 1.25
CA ASN A 76 13.51 -5.41 2.18
C ASN A 76 12.72 -6.56 2.82
N LEU A 77 13.10 -7.81 2.56
CA LEU A 77 12.42 -8.98 3.09
C LEU A 77 13.32 -9.75 4.04
N TYR A 78 12.69 -10.43 4.99
CA TYR A 78 13.33 -11.36 5.92
C TYR A 78 12.53 -12.64 5.99
N LEU A 79 13.20 -13.79 5.93
CA LEU A 79 12.55 -15.11 5.97
C LEU A 79 12.73 -15.78 7.33
N LEU A 80 11.61 -16.20 7.92
CA LEU A 80 11.57 -17.20 8.98
C LEU A 80 11.12 -18.53 8.38
N LYS A 81 11.93 -19.57 8.60
CA LYS A 81 11.64 -20.93 8.15
C LYS A 81 11.58 -21.87 9.35
N ASP A 82 10.45 -22.52 9.55
CA ASP A 82 10.30 -23.63 10.49
C ASP A 82 10.06 -24.92 9.71
N SER A 83 11.08 -25.78 9.67
CA SER A 83 11.06 -27.05 8.91
C SER A 83 10.41 -28.21 9.67
N SER A 84 9.92 -27.97 10.89
CA SER A 84 9.28 -28.99 11.73
C SER A 84 7.87 -28.60 12.15
N ALA A 85 7.26 -27.65 11.44
CA ALA A 85 5.90 -27.19 11.68
C ALA A 85 4.88 -28.30 11.36
N THR A 86 3.79 -28.33 12.11
CA THR A 86 2.65 -29.19 11.83
C THR A 86 1.38 -28.37 11.69
N LEU A 87 0.57 -28.68 10.68
CA LEU A 87 -0.77 -28.12 10.54
C LEU A 87 -1.82 -29.13 11.05
N PRO A 88 -2.63 -28.77 12.06
CA PRO A 88 -3.76 -29.59 12.45
C PRO A 88 -4.86 -29.51 11.39
N MET A 89 -5.29 -30.66 10.88
CA MET A 89 -6.46 -30.79 10.00
C MET A 89 -7.51 -31.67 10.66
N GLU A 90 -8.75 -31.21 10.70
CA GLU A 90 -9.89 -31.98 11.21
C GLU A 90 -10.42 -32.90 10.10
N GLY A 91 -10.35 -34.21 10.34
CA GLY A 91 -10.85 -35.24 9.44
C GLY A 91 -12.32 -35.60 9.69
N PRO A 92 -12.90 -36.45 8.82
CA PRO A 92 -14.26 -36.96 9.01
C PRO A 92 -14.40 -37.63 10.38
N GLY A 93 -15.32 -37.13 11.21
CA GLY A 93 -15.56 -37.63 12.57
C GLY A 93 -14.83 -36.89 13.70
N GLY A 94 -14.22 -35.73 13.43
CA GLY A 94 -13.61 -34.88 14.47
C GLY A 94 -12.21 -35.31 14.90
N VAL A 95 -11.59 -36.23 14.15
CA VAL A 95 -10.22 -36.68 14.41
C VAL A 95 -9.25 -35.62 13.87
N VAL A 96 -8.43 -35.03 14.73
CA VAL A 96 -7.37 -34.08 14.32
C VAL A 96 -6.13 -34.85 13.88
N VAL A 97 -5.69 -34.61 12.65
CA VAL A 97 -4.46 -35.15 12.07
C VAL A 97 -3.45 -34.01 11.94
N ASN A 98 -2.25 -34.18 12.49
CA ASN A 98 -1.16 -33.22 12.35
C ASN A 98 -0.37 -33.53 11.08
N ILE A 99 -0.47 -32.66 10.08
CA ILE A 99 0.29 -32.78 8.83
C ILE A 99 1.66 -32.14 9.04
N PRO A 100 2.76 -32.90 8.97
CA PRO A 100 4.10 -32.33 9.03
C PRO A 100 4.41 -31.53 7.75
N GLY A 101 5.20 -30.48 7.88
CA GLY A 101 5.59 -29.64 6.76
C GLY A 101 6.58 -28.57 7.15
N THR A 102 6.85 -27.68 6.20
CA THR A 102 7.68 -26.49 6.41
C THR A 102 6.80 -25.25 6.38
N LEU A 103 6.86 -24.44 7.43
CA LEU A 103 6.25 -23.12 7.50
C LEU A 103 7.28 -22.07 7.06
N TYR A 104 6.90 -21.26 6.08
CA TYR A 104 7.64 -20.10 5.62
C TYR A 104 6.87 -18.84 6.00
N ILE A 105 7.52 -17.89 6.64
CA ILE A 105 6.96 -16.58 6.98
C ILE A 105 7.90 -15.51 6.48
N ILE A 106 7.40 -14.60 5.65
CA ILE A 106 8.14 -13.45 5.14
C ILE A 106 7.72 -12.21 5.94
N TYR A 107 8.72 -11.55 6.50
CA TYR A 107 8.62 -10.28 7.19
C TYR A 107 9.21 -9.15 6.37
N GLU A 108 8.79 -7.93 6.66
CA GLU A 108 9.52 -6.74 6.27
C GLU A 108 10.83 -6.62 7.06
N ASN A 109 11.93 -6.35 6.36
CA ASN A 109 13.25 -6.31 6.97
C ASN A 109 13.36 -5.18 8.00
N GLY A 110 13.89 -5.50 9.18
CA GLY A 110 14.01 -4.56 10.29
C GLY A 110 12.72 -4.31 11.08
N THR A 111 11.62 -5.00 10.75
CA THR A 111 10.36 -4.91 11.50
C THR A 111 9.84 -6.29 11.90
N SER A 112 8.82 -6.33 12.76
CA SER A 112 8.07 -7.55 13.09
C SER A 112 6.82 -7.72 12.23
N ASN A 113 6.70 -6.97 11.13
CA ASN A 113 5.51 -6.96 10.29
C ASN A 113 5.51 -8.19 9.36
N GLU A 114 4.58 -9.12 9.60
CA GLU A 114 4.37 -10.28 8.73
C GLU A 114 3.67 -9.84 7.45
N ILE A 115 4.32 -10.07 6.30
CA ILE A 115 3.76 -9.76 4.99
C ILE A 115 2.98 -10.98 4.46
N LEU A 116 3.59 -12.17 4.54
CA LEU A 116 3.04 -13.37 3.94
C LEU A 116 3.51 -14.62 4.69
N LYS A 117 2.60 -15.58 4.87
CA LYS A 117 2.95 -16.93 5.34
C LYS A 117 2.46 -18.00 4.39
N SER A 118 3.21 -19.09 4.32
CA SER A 118 2.84 -20.28 3.55
C SER A 118 3.30 -21.54 4.27
N PHE A 119 2.56 -22.63 4.09
CA PHE A 119 2.93 -23.93 4.61
C PHE A 119 3.01 -24.93 3.47
N VAL A 120 4.13 -25.64 3.42
CA VAL A 120 4.38 -26.69 2.42
C VAL A 120 4.39 -28.04 3.15
N PRO A 121 3.37 -28.89 2.97
CA PRO A 121 3.36 -30.23 3.53
C PRO A 121 4.57 -31.03 3.04
N VAL A 122 5.17 -31.86 3.90
CA VAL A 122 6.10 -32.87 3.39
C VAL A 122 5.29 -33.92 2.64
N SER A 123 5.70 -34.29 1.42
CA SER A 123 5.03 -35.38 0.72
C SER A 123 5.30 -36.67 1.48
N THR A 124 4.27 -37.23 2.11
CA THR A 124 4.31 -38.60 2.61
C THR A 124 4.24 -39.53 1.40
N SER A 125 5.42 -39.98 0.93
CA SER A 125 5.57 -41.06 -0.05
C SER A 125 5.16 -42.41 0.54
#